data_AF-A0A161ZE03-F1
#
_entry.id   AF-A0A161ZE03-F1
#
_cell.length_a   1.000
_cell.length_b   1.000
_cell.length_c   1.000
_cell.angle_alpha   90.00
_cell.angle_beta   90.00
_cell.angle_gamma   90.00
#
_symmetry.space_group_name_H-M   'P 1'
#
loop_
_entity.id
_entity.type
_entity.pdbx_description
1 polymer ?
#
loop_
_entity_poly.entity_id
_entity_poly.type
_entity_poly.pdbx_seq_one_letter_code
_entity_poly.pdbx_strand_id
1 'polypeptide(L)'
;MGDDERIRSEIELVETELRVRDTTAAAHREDRALRLMNDYGADWPLWPATSAAVEELGPLIGPPLTARLRRWARTFNDHYHHVDGWDDPVVAAEHRAEAERLLAALRETLPPPWTVSLDYWETTGDGH
;
A
#
# COMPACT_ATOMS: atom_id res chain seq x y z
N MET A 1 -24.12 10.30 -51.38
CA MET A 1 -23.85 9.08 -50.60
C MET A 1 -22.33 9.01 -50.44
N GLY A 2 -21.79 9.49 -49.33
CA GLY A 2 -20.32 9.56 -49.16
C GLY A 2 -19.88 10.25 -47.87
N ASP A 3 -20.74 11.11 -47.30
CA ASP A 3 -20.40 11.93 -46.13
C ASP A 3 -20.84 11.29 -44.79
N ASP A 4 -21.93 10.51 -44.78
CA ASP A 4 -22.44 9.82 -43.57
C ASP A 4 -21.56 8.66 -43.07
N GLU A 5 -20.80 8.02 -43.97
CA GLU A 5 -19.99 6.84 -43.62
C GLU A 5 -18.64 7.22 -43.00
N ARG A 6 -18.14 8.42 -43.31
CA ARG A 6 -16.90 8.94 -42.70
C ARG A 6 -17.08 9.37 -41.25
N ILE A 7 -18.23 9.97 -40.91
CA ILE A 7 -18.50 10.42 -39.53
C ILE A 7 -18.68 9.23 -38.58
N ARG A 8 -19.32 8.13 -39.02
CA ARG A 8 -19.45 6.93 -38.17
C ARG A 8 -18.10 6.27 -37.86
N SER A 9 -17.20 6.22 -38.85
CA SER A 9 -15.86 5.64 -38.63
C SER A 9 -15.01 6.46 -37.66
N GLU A 10 -15.15 7.79 -37.67
CA GLU A 10 -14.38 8.67 -36.78
C GLU A 10 -14.88 8.57 -35.32
N ILE A 11 -16.19 8.39 -35.11
CA ILE A 11 -16.78 8.20 -33.78
C ILE A 11 -16.36 6.85 -33.17
N GLU A 12 -16.41 5.75 -33.93
CA GLU A 12 -15.98 4.41 -33.44
C GLU A 12 -14.49 4.37 -33.05
N LEU A 13 -13.64 5.13 -33.75
CA LEU A 13 -12.21 5.27 -33.44
C LEU A 13 -11.97 6.05 -32.15
N VAL A 14 -12.70 7.15 -31.92
CA VAL A 14 -12.60 7.94 -30.68
C VAL A 14 -13.14 7.15 -29.49
N GLU A 15 -14.24 6.41 -29.66
CA GLU A 15 -14.82 5.58 -28.59
C GLU A 15 -13.93 4.39 -28.21
N THR A 16 -13.24 3.79 -29.18
CA THR A 16 -12.24 2.74 -28.93
C THR A 16 -11.00 3.32 -28.24
N GLU A 17 -10.52 4.49 -28.64
CA GLU A 17 -9.37 5.13 -28.02
C GLU A 17 -9.66 5.64 -26.60
N LEU A 18 -10.89 6.13 -26.34
CA LEU A 18 -11.35 6.46 -24.98
C LEU A 18 -11.43 5.19 -24.11
N ARG A 19 -11.94 4.08 -24.65
CA ARG A 19 -12.04 2.81 -23.91
C ARG A 19 -10.67 2.24 -23.55
N VAL A 20 -9.68 2.34 -24.44
CA VAL A 20 -8.31 1.89 -24.17
C VAL A 20 -7.62 2.77 -23.11
N ARG A 21 -7.84 4.09 -23.14
CA ARG A 21 -7.34 5.03 -22.11
C ARG A 21 -8.00 4.83 -20.74
N ASP A 22 -9.30 4.52 -20.71
CA ASP A 22 -10.05 4.27 -19.48
C ASP A 22 -9.63 2.93 -18.83
N THR A 23 -9.35 1.91 -19.64
CA THR A 23 -8.90 0.60 -19.17
C THR A 23 -7.46 0.63 -18.64
N THR A 24 -6.57 1.43 -19.22
CA THR A 24 -5.21 1.62 -18.69
C THR A 24 -5.18 2.46 -17.41
N ALA A 25 -6.04 3.48 -17.30
CA ALA A 25 -6.19 4.26 -16.06
C ALA A 25 -6.82 3.45 -14.92
N ALA A 26 -7.74 2.53 -15.23
CA ALA A 26 -8.32 1.60 -14.26
C ALA A 26 -7.30 0.51 -13.83
N ALA A 27 -6.60 -0.12 -14.78
CA ALA A 27 -5.60 -1.15 -14.46
C ALA A 27 -4.36 -0.60 -13.71
N HIS A 28 -3.93 0.63 -13.99
CA HIS A 28 -2.88 1.30 -13.19
C HIS A 28 -3.38 1.74 -11.80
N ARG A 29 -4.69 1.89 -11.60
CA ARG A 29 -5.30 2.19 -10.30
C ARG A 29 -5.27 0.98 -9.36
N GLU A 30 -5.34 -0.22 -9.92
CA GLU A 30 -5.32 -1.48 -9.16
C GLU A 30 -3.91 -1.91 -8.73
N ASP A 31 -2.86 -1.32 -9.30
CA ASP A 31 -1.45 -1.71 -9.09
C ASP A 31 -0.73 -0.90 -7.98
N ARG A 32 -1.39 0.07 -7.36
CA ARG A 32 -0.78 0.99 -6.35
C ARG A 32 -1.30 0.76 -4.94
N ALA A 33 -1.72 -0.47 -4.64
CA ALA A 33 -2.08 -0.88 -3.29
C ALA A 33 -0.83 -1.24 -2.48
N LEU A 34 -0.75 -0.72 -1.26
CA LEU A 34 0.32 -0.90 -0.31
C LEU A 34 -0.25 -1.47 0.99
N ARG A 35 0.44 -2.46 1.55
CA ARG A 35 0.16 -3.05 2.85
C ARG A 35 1.22 -2.62 3.85
N LEU A 36 0.79 -2.00 4.93
CA LEU A 36 1.59 -1.77 6.12
C LEU A 36 1.48 -3.02 7.01
N MET A 37 2.57 -3.77 7.16
CA MET A 37 2.60 -5.05 7.86
C MET A 37 4.04 -5.35 8.32
N ASN A 38 4.20 -5.82 9.55
CA ASN A 38 5.50 -6.38 9.96
C ASN A 38 5.69 -7.79 9.42
N ASP A 39 6.93 -8.10 9.07
CA ASP A 39 7.37 -9.44 8.70
C ASP A 39 8.63 -9.78 9.51
N TYR A 40 8.81 -11.04 9.85
CA TYR A 40 9.89 -11.46 10.74
C TYR A 40 11.26 -11.18 10.15
N GLY A 41 12.06 -10.39 10.87
CA GLY A 41 13.40 -10.01 10.42
C GLY A 41 13.42 -9.01 9.26
N ALA A 42 12.26 -8.50 8.84
CA ALA A 42 12.19 -7.43 7.86
C ALA A 42 12.34 -6.06 8.57
N ASP A 43 13.32 -5.27 8.13
CA ASP A 43 13.47 -3.87 8.57
C ASP A 43 12.49 -2.91 7.87
N TRP A 44 11.77 -3.39 6.85
CA TRP A 44 10.89 -2.59 6.01
C TRP A 44 9.46 -3.13 6.05
N PRO A 45 8.52 -2.40 6.69
CA PRO A 45 7.17 -2.91 6.94
C PRO A 45 6.14 -2.51 5.87
N LEU A 46 6.56 -2.11 4.67
CA LEU A 46 5.65 -1.64 3.62
C LEU A 46 5.77 -2.51 2.37
N TRP A 47 4.68 -3.21 2.05
CA TRP A 47 4.63 -4.25 1.03
C TRP A 47 3.66 -3.86 -0.08
N PRO A 48 4.11 -3.71 -1.33
CA PRO A 48 3.22 -3.51 -2.46
C PRO A 48 2.40 -4.78 -2.72
N ALA A 49 1.13 -4.60 -3.08
CA ALA A 49 0.23 -5.72 -3.39
C ALA A 49 0.60 -6.42 -4.71
N THR A 50 1.32 -5.73 -5.58
CA THR A 50 1.83 -6.23 -6.85
C THR A 50 3.35 -5.99 -6.92
N SER A 51 3.96 -6.39 -8.04
CA SER A 51 5.41 -6.26 -8.31
C SER A 51 5.94 -4.81 -8.36
N ALA A 52 5.15 -3.80 -7.99
CA ALA A 52 5.58 -2.42 -7.89
C ALA A 52 6.86 -2.36 -7.03
N ALA A 53 7.90 -1.70 -7.53
CA ALA A 53 9.19 -1.71 -6.88
C ALA A 53 9.13 -0.91 -5.58
N VAL A 54 9.41 -1.58 -4.45
CA VAL A 54 9.60 -0.98 -3.12
C VAL A 54 10.55 0.23 -3.17
N GLU A 55 11.50 0.21 -4.12
CA GLU A 55 12.47 1.27 -4.37
C GLU A 55 11.83 2.61 -4.79
N GLU A 56 10.66 2.61 -5.42
CA GLU A 56 9.94 3.84 -5.77
C GLU A 56 9.31 4.54 -4.55
N LEU A 57 9.09 3.80 -3.44
CA LEU A 57 8.36 4.31 -2.27
C LEU A 57 9.23 5.17 -1.35
N GLY A 58 10.51 4.81 -1.20
CA GLY A 58 11.47 5.54 -0.37
C GLY A 58 11.49 7.06 -0.63
N PRO A 59 11.67 7.52 -1.89
CA PRO A 59 11.68 8.95 -2.20
C PRO A 59 10.32 9.64 -2.04
N LEU A 60 9.20 8.92 -2.18
CA LEU A 60 7.84 9.47 -2.04
C LEU A 60 7.45 9.70 -0.57
N ILE A 61 7.80 8.77 0.31
CA ILE A 61 7.50 8.79 1.75
C ILE A 61 8.43 9.76 2.48
N GLY A 62 9.65 9.90 1.99
CA GLY A 62 10.68 10.77 2.53
C GLY A 62 11.37 10.22 3.79
N PRO A 63 12.48 10.85 4.21
CA PRO A 63 13.31 10.38 5.32
C PRO A 63 12.60 10.26 6.69
N PRO A 64 11.77 11.23 7.14
CA PRO A 64 11.23 11.18 8.49
C PRO A 64 10.21 10.05 8.68
N LEU A 65 9.33 9.83 7.70
CA LEU A 65 8.33 8.77 7.76
C LEU A 65 8.97 7.39 7.52
N THR A 66 9.98 7.30 6.66
CA THR A 66 10.84 6.11 6.51
C THR A 66 11.50 5.70 7.83
N ALA A 67 12.07 6.65 8.58
CA ALA A 67 12.69 6.35 9.87
C ALA A 67 11.68 5.83 10.90
N ARG A 68 10.46 6.38 10.91
CA ARG A 68 9.39 5.91 11.80
C ARG A 68 8.92 4.50 11.44
N LEU A 69 8.77 4.18 10.16
CA LEU A 69 8.43 2.83 9.69
C LEU A 69 9.48 1.81 10.14
N ARG A 70 10.77 2.11 9.93
CA ARG A 70 11.87 1.23 10.38
C ARG A 70 11.90 1.05 11.90
N ARG A 71 11.63 2.13 12.66
CA ARG A 71 11.54 2.05 14.12
C ARG A 71 10.38 1.16 14.56
N TRP A 72 9.24 1.27 13.91
CA TRP A 72 8.07 0.42 14.16
C TRP A 72 8.39 -1.06 13.92
N ALA A 73 8.98 -1.39 12.77
CA ALA A 73 9.42 -2.77 12.46
C ALA A 73 10.48 -3.29 13.44
N ARG A 74 11.40 -2.44 13.89
CA ARG A 74 12.38 -2.81 14.92
C ARG A 74 11.71 -3.13 16.26
N THR A 75 10.74 -2.32 16.70
CA THR A 75 9.98 -2.60 17.92
C THR A 75 9.29 -3.96 17.84
N PHE A 76 8.70 -4.32 16.70
CA PHE A 76 8.18 -5.67 16.47
C PHE A 76 9.26 -6.74 16.64
N ASN A 77 10.38 -6.63 15.93
CA ASN A 77 11.45 -7.64 15.98
C ASN A 77 12.11 -7.78 17.37
N ASP A 78 12.14 -6.71 18.17
CA ASP A 78 12.75 -6.70 19.49
C ASP A 78 11.80 -7.25 20.58
N HIS A 79 10.49 -7.11 20.43
CA HIS A 79 9.49 -7.37 21.49
C HIS A 79 8.49 -8.48 21.19
N TYR A 80 8.21 -8.76 19.92
CA TYR A 80 7.25 -9.78 19.52
C TYR A 80 7.94 -11.10 19.22
N HIS A 81 7.51 -12.16 19.89
CA HIS A 81 7.93 -13.52 19.62
C HIS A 81 6.77 -14.33 19.03
N HIS A 82 7.02 -15.08 17.97
CA HIS A 82 5.99 -15.87 17.29
C HIS A 82 5.31 -16.94 18.17
N VAL A 83 5.97 -17.40 19.23
CA VAL A 83 5.43 -18.40 20.16
C VAL A 83 4.77 -17.74 21.38
N ASP A 84 5.43 -16.73 21.96
CA ASP A 84 5.04 -16.15 23.25
C ASP A 84 4.21 -14.87 23.10
N GLY A 85 4.12 -14.34 21.87
CA GLY A 85 3.48 -13.07 21.56
C GLY A 85 4.33 -11.88 22.02
N TRP A 86 3.65 -10.82 22.43
CA TRP A 86 4.27 -9.61 22.97
C TRP A 86 4.80 -9.84 24.38
N ASP A 87 6.06 -9.46 24.62
CA ASP A 87 6.68 -9.49 25.95
C ASP A 87 6.01 -8.53 26.95
N ASP A 88 5.52 -7.39 26.48
CA ASP A 88 4.85 -6.37 27.27
C ASP A 88 3.54 -5.88 26.60
N PRO A 89 2.38 -5.95 27.30
CA PRO A 89 1.10 -5.53 26.74
C PRO A 89 0.99 -4.02 26.50
N VAL A 90 1.76 -3.20 27.22
CA VAL A 90 1.85 -1.75 26.99
C VAL A 90 2.60 -1.48 25.69
N VAL A 91 3.69 -2.22 25.44
CA VAL A 91 4.44 -2.13 24.18
C VAL A 91 3.56 -2.56 23.00
N ALA A 92 2.79 -3.64 23.15
CA ALA A 92 1.83 -4.08 22.14
C ALA A 92 0.79 -3.00 21.80
N ALA A 93 0.24 -2.32 22.82
CA ALA A 93 -0.74 -1.25 22.65
C ALA A 93 -0.13 -0.02 21.97
N GLU A 94 1.06 0.41 22.40
CA GLU A 94 1.78 1.53 21.79
C GLU A 94 2.19 1.23 20.34
N HIS A 95 2.63 0.00 20.07
CA HIS A 95 2.98 -0.46 18.72
C HIS A 95 1.78 -0.43 17.79
N ARG A 96 0.61 -0.90 18.24
CA ARG A 96 -0.64 -0.79 17.49
C ARG A 96 -1.04 0.67 17.25
N ALA A 97 -0.98 1.51 18.26
CA ALA A 97 -1.31 2.93 18.13
C ALA A 97 -0.35 3.64 17.16
N GLU A 98 0.93 3.25 17.13
CA GLU A 98 1.88 3.77 16.13
C GLU A 98 1.57 3.26 14.71
N ALA A 99 1.11 2.01 14.55
CA ALA A 99 0.67 1.48 13.26
C ALA A 99 -0.46 2.33 12.64
N GLU A 100 -1.45 2.71 13.46
CA GLU A 100 -2.56 3.56 13.04
C GLU A 100 -2.09 4.98 12.67
N ARG A 101 -1.16 5.56 13.45
CA ARG A 101 -0.54 6.85 13.15
C ARG A 101 0.28 6.82 11.86
N LEU A 102 1.01 5.73 11.60
CA LEU A 102 1.78 5.52 10.38
C LEU A 102 0.87 5.36 9.17
N LEU A 103 -0.23 4.61 9.30
CA LEU A 103 -1.23 4.47 8.25
C LEU A 103 -1.82 5.83 7.85
N ALA A 104 -2.21 6.65 8.83
CA ALA A 104 -2.71 8.00 8.56
C ALA A 104 -1.68 8.86 7.82
N ALA A 105 -0.44 8.91 8.33
CA ALA A 105 0.64 9.67 7.71
C ALA A 105 0.98 9.20 6.29
N LEU A 106 0.94 7.89 6.04
CA LEU A 106 1.14 7.31 4.72
C LEU A 106 0.02 7.70 3.75
N ARG A 107 -1.25 7.69 4.19
CA ARG A 107 -2.39 8.10 3.37
C ARG A 107 -2.39 9.60 3.06
N GLU A 108 -1.86 10.43 3.96
CA GLU A 108 -1.67 11.85 3.71
C GLU A 108 -0.51 12.12 2.74
N THR A 109 0.56 11.33 2.83
CA THR A 109 1.78 11.51 2.01
C THR A 109 1.64 10.88 0.63
N LEU A 110 0.90 9.77 0.52
CA LEU A 110 0.63 9.02 -0.71
C LEU A 110 -0.84 9.22 -1.10
N PRO A 111 -1.19 10.36 -1.72
CA PRO A 111 -2.53 10.58 -2.23
C PRO A 111 -2.85 9.62 -3.40
N PRO A 112 -4.12 9.59 -3.86
CA PRO A 112 -4.53 8.77 -5.00
C PRO A 112 -3.56 8.91 -6.18
N PRO A 113 -3.17 7.79 -6.85
CA PRO A 113 -3.84 6.48 -6.83
C PRO A 113 -3.39 5.51 -5.74
N TRP A 114 -2.45 5.88 -4.87
CA TRP A 114 -1.93 4.98 -3.85
C TRP A 114 -2.98 4.69 -2.78
N THR A 115 -3.16 3.41 -2.47
CA THR A 115 -4.07 2.97 -1.41
C THR A 115 -3.27 2.21 -0.37
N VAL A 116 -3.25 2.69 0.87
CA VAL A 116 -2.51 2.05 1.96
C VAL A 116 -3.49 1.39 2.92
N SER A 117 -3.28 0.11 3.20
CA SER A 117 -4.05 -0.69 4.15
C SER A 117 -3.13 -1.22 5.24
N LEU A 118 -3.62 -1.28 6.48
CA LEU A 118 -2.91 -1.87 7.61
C LEU A 118 -3.31 -3.34 7.76
N ASP A 119 -2.33 -4.24 7.72
CA ASP A 119 -2.50 -5.67 7.95
C ASP A 119 -1.81 -6.03 9.28
N TYR A 120 -2.58 -5.93 10.36
CA TYR A 120 -2.10 -6.15 11.73
C TYR A 120 -2.45 -7.57 12.19
N TRP A 121 -1.70 -8.55 11.66
CA TRP A 121 -1.91 -9.98 11.93
C TRP A 121 -1.40 -10.42 13.31
N GLU A 122 -0.59 -9.60 13.97
CA GLU A 122 0.10 -9.86 15.24
C GLU A 122 -0.86 -9.92 16.46
N THR A 123 -2.12 -9.53 16.30
CA THR A 123 -3.18 -9.69 17.31
C THR A 123 -4.07 -10.90 17.09
N THR A 124 -4.01 -11.51 15.91
CA THR A 124 -4.87 -12.63 15.57
C THR A 124 -4.17 -13.90 16.01
N GLY A 125 -4.12 -14.10 17.33
CA GLY A 125 -3.99 -15.42 17.92
C GLY A 125 -5.26 -16.25 17.69
N ASP A 126 -5.81 -16.25 16.47
CA ASP A 126 -6.74 -17.31 16.07
C ASP A 126 -5.85 -18.50 15.71
N GLY A 127 -5.53 -19.25 16.75
CA GLY A 127 -4.82 -20.49 16.62
C GLY A 127 -5.63 -21.45 15.77
N HIS A 128 -4.94 -22.03 14.80
CA HIS A 128 -5.26 -23.29 14.12
C HIS A 128 -6.52 -23.35 13.25
#